data_AF-R6NEZ2-F1
#
_entry.id   AF-R6NEZ2-F1
#
_cell.length_a   1.000
_cell.length_b   1.000
_cell.length_c   1.000
_cell.angle_alpha   90.00
_cell.angle_beta   90.00
_cell.angle_gamma   90.00
#
_symmetry.space_group_name_H-M   'P 1'
#
loop_
_entity.id
_entity.type
_entity.pdbx_description
1 polymer ?
#
loop_
_entity_poly.entity_id
_entity_poly.type
_entity_poly.pdbx_seq_one_letter_code
_entity_poly.pdbx_strand_id
1 'polypeptide(L)'
;MLRPYQKAWENTVSDYEYQTNSESTPGRELLSLLLDINDWLGATPKVYRSLQGRTLYLSYPNAVFPVDDFFDCFGGSMADVSRTWPVCGFGVADNQETVCLTAGQDGDALKLVQHSLSGKSAEVLTSLCLQLDGTTKETAERLGRLLTGMKWQIGIAALNWEDEDFLKEQKLAVTGASRGRFCYGGLETQAAAGDCLYSLDFPKKLALWLSFLKDGFQPIEFEWLADSIGENTLLNRLEWELSLEEAMDQLGFRTLNREKSFELFDGKGNKLYYGADCRSAAERSLVKLLFPLNYQ
;
A
#
# COMPACT_ATOMS: atom_id res chain seq x y z
N MET A 1 -7.78 16.41 -19.06
CA MET A 1 -6.45 17.05 -19.15
C MET A 1 -6.46 18.36 -18.39
N LEU A 2 -5.37 18.68 -17.67
CA LEU A 2 -5.27 19.84 -16.78
C LEU A 2 -5.27 21.20 -17.50
N ARG A 3 -4.83 21.25 -18.76
CA ARG A 3 -4.68 22.47 -19.58
C ARG A 3 -4.87 22.15 -21.07
N PRO A 4 -5.10 23.16 -21.95
CA PRO A 4 -5.14 22.96 -23.40
C PRO A 4 -3.72 22.71 -23.93
N TYR A 5 -3.21 21.51 -23.71
CA TYR A 5 -1.88 21.14 -24.17
C TYR A 5 -1.85 20.91 -25.68
N GLN A 6 -0.71 21.23 -26.29
CA GLN A 6 -0.37 20.94 -27.67
C GLN A 6 0.52 19.70 -27.72
N LYS A 7 0.46 18.94 -28.82
CA LYS A 7 1.38 17.82 -29.04
C LYS A 7 2.79 18.38 -29.26
N ALA A 8 3.73 17.92 -28.44
CA ALA A 8 5.11 18.36 -28.46
C ALA A 8 6.03 17.35 -29.16
N TRP A 9 5.74 16.06 -28.97
CA TRP A 9 6.50 14.96 -29.55
C TRP A 9 5.65 13.70 -29.60
N GLU A 10 5.92 12.82 -30.57
CA GLU A 10 5.25 11.53 -30.73
C GLU A 10 6.26 10.50 -31.25
N ASN A 11 6.25 9.32 -30.66
CA ASN A 11 6.90 8.13 -31.18
C ASN A 11 5.89 7.00 -31.33
N THR A 12 6.07 6.17 -32.34
CA THR A 12 5.23 5.01 -32.61
C THR A 12 6.13 3.79 -32.70
N VAL A 13 5.91 2.84 -31.80
CA VAL A 13 6.61 1.54 -31.80
C VAL A 13 5.69 0.53 -32.46
N SER A 14 6.13 -0.01 -33.60
CA SER A 14 5.42 -1.06 -34.34
C SER A 14 5.58 -2.43 -33.67
N ASP A 15 4.67 -3.35 -33.99
CA ASP A 15 4.67 -4.73 -33.49
C ASP A 15 4.60 -4.81 -31.95
N TYR A 16 3.87 -3.87 -31.33
CA TYR A 16 3.59 -3.92 -29.90
C TYR A 16 2.50 -4.97 -29.64
N GLU A 17 2.95 -6.18 -29.33
CA GLU A 17 2.06 -7.24 -28.88
C GLU A 17 1.76 -7.07 -27.40
N TYR A 18 0.51 -6.72 -27.10
CA TYR A 18 0.00 -6.86 -25.76
C TYR A 18 0.01 -8.33 -25.37
N GLN A 19 0.84 -8.69 -24.39
CA GLN A 19 0.84 -10.04 -23.85
C GLN A 19 -0.44 -10.24 -23.04
N THR A 20 -1.47 -10.79 -23.68
CA THR A 20 -2.69 -11.26 -23.02
C THR A 20 -2.35 -12.45 -22.12
N ASN A 21 -1.82 -12.17 -20.94
CA ASN A 21 -1.79 -13.18 -19.90
C ASN A 21 -3.24 -13.34 -19.40
N SER A 22 -3.80 -14.55 -19.46
CA SER A 22 -5.17 -14.84 -18.99
C SER A 22 -5.36 -14.55 -17.50
N GLU A 23 -4.24 -14.39 -16.78
CA GLU A 23 -4.19 -13.98 -15.39
C GLU A 23 -4.17 -12.45 -15.17
N SER A 24 -3.91 -11.65 -16.21
CA SER A 24 -3.79 -10.19 -16.08
C SER A 24 -5.14 -9.52 -15.81
N THR A 25 -5.15 -8.59 -14.87
CA THR A 25 -6.28 -7.71 -14.54
C THR A 25 -5.77 -6.27 -14.53
N PRO A 26 -6.66 -5.28 -14.75
CA PRO A 26 -6.27 -3.87 -14.68
C PRO A 26 -5.60 -3.50 -13.35
N GLY A 27 -6.06 -4.09 -12.23
CA GLY A 27 -5.47 -3.93 -10.91
C GLY A 27 -4.05 -4.46 -10.79
N ARG A 28 -3.76 -5.63 -11.37
CA ARG A 28 -2.41 -6.22 -11.38
C ARG A 28 -1.48 -5.42 -12.28
N GLU A 29 -1.94 -5.03 -13.46
CA GLU A 29 -1.17 -4.20 -14.41
C GLU A 29 -0.79 -2.86 -13.77
N LEU A 30 -1.75 -2.21 -13.12
CA LEU A 30 -1.52 -0.96 -12.41
C LEU A 30 -0.51 -1.14 -11.28
N LEU A 31 -0.67 -2.17 -10.45
CA LEU A 31 0.22 -2.37 -9.31
C LEU A 31 1.64 -2.74 -9.75
N SER A 32 1.80 -3.53 -10.81
CA SER A 32 3.10 -3.83 -11.44
C SER A 32 3.76 -2.54 -11.92
N LEU A 33 3.07 -1.74 -12.74
CA LEU A 33 3.57 -0.46 -13.23
C LEU A 33 4.05 0.44 -12.08
N LEU A 34 3.28 0.52 -10.99
CA LEU A 34 3.63 1.38 -9.86
C LEU A 34 4.83 0.84 -9.06
N LEU A 35 4.94 -0.47 -8.88
CA LEU A 35 6.10 -1.08 -8.20
C LEU A 35 7.36 -0.94 -9.05
N ASP A 36 7.28 -1.16 -10.36
CA ASP A 36 8.41 -1.00 -11.28
C ASP A 36 8.91 0.47 -11.30
N ILE A 37 7.98 1.44 -11.29
CA ILE A 37 8.32 2.86 -11.16
C ILE A 37 8.98 3.15 -9.81
N ASN A 38 8.49 2.56 -8.72
CA ASN A 38 9.07 2.77 -7.40
C ASN A 38 10.52 2.29 -7.33
N ASP A 39 10.76 1.10 -7.87
CA ASP A 39 12.09 0.48 -7.89
C ASP A 39 13.04 1.30 -8.76
N TRP A 40 12.59 1.75 -9.93
CA TRP A 40 13.37 2.59 -10.82
C TRP A 40 13.72 3.95 -10.21
N LEU A 41 12.76 4.59 -9.52
CA LEU A 41 12.99 5.89 -8.86
C LEU A 41 13.68 5.76 -7.50
N GLY A 42 13.72 4.57 -6.91
CA GLY A 42 14.10 4.37 -5.51
C GLY A 42 13.19 5.14 -4.54
N ALA A 43 11.92 5.35 -4.89
CA ALA A 43 10.99 6.21 -4.15
C ALA A 43 9.55 5.68 -4.23
N THR A 44 8.72 6.01 -3.23
CA THR A 44 7.31 5.59 -3.17
C THR A 44 6.38 6.79 -3.36
N PRO A 45 5.18 6.62 -3.95
CA PRO A 45 4.31 7.74 -4.24
C PRO A 45 3.62 8.26 -2.99
N LYS A 46 3.31 9.56 -2.99
CA LYS A 46 2.22 10.10 -2.18
C LYS A 46 0.92 10.00 -2.97
N VAL A 47 -0.07 9.32 -2.41
CA VAL A 47 -1.37 9.10 -3.05
C VAL A 47 -2.35 10.19 -2.63
N TYR A 48 -2.97 10.84 -3.60
CA TYR A 48 -4.04 11.82 -3.39
C TYR A 48 -5.26 11.46 -4.21
N ARG A 49 -6.45 11.69 -3.66
CA ARG A 49 -7.72 11.51 -4.36
C ARG A 49 -8.41 12.85 -4.56
N SER A 50 -8.98 13.06 -5.73
CA SER A 50 -9.90 14.17 -5.95
C SER A 50 -11.14 14.02 -5.07
N LEU A 51 -11.47 15.04 -4.27
CA LEU A 51 -12.61 15.00 -3.33
C LEU A 51 -13.97 14.81 -4.01
N GLN A 52 -14.12 15.26 -5.25
CA GLN A 52 -15.39 15.24 -5.99
C GLN A 52 -15.32 14.44 -7.29
N GLY A 53 -14.12 14.00 -7.66
CA GLY A 53 -13.84 13.36 -8.93
C GLY A 53 -13.66 11.84 -8.84
N ARG A 54 -13.20 11.30 -9.95
CA ARG A 54 -12.83 9.87 -10.15
C ARG A 54 -11.33 9.70 -10.36
N THR A 55 -10.57 10.73 -10.01
CA THR A 55 -9.15 10.85 -10.34
C THR A 55 -8.30 10.66 -9.10
N LEU A 56 -7.25 9.87 -9.24
CA LEU A 56 -6.16 9.73 -8.28
C LEU A 56 -4.88 10.35 -8.82
N TYR A 57 -4.04 10.80 -7.92
CA TYR A 57 -2.73 11.36 -8.21
C TYR A 57 -1.69 10.63 -7.37
N LEU A 58 -0.66 10.10 -8.01
CA LEU A 58 0.48 9.46 -7.37
C LEU A 58 1.72 10.32 -7.61
N SER A 59 2.19 11.01 -6.57
CA SER A 59 3.22 12.04 -6.67
C SER A 59 4.56 11.57 -6.14
N TYR A 60 5.60 11.76 -6.94
CA TYR A 60 7.02 11.59 -6.63
C TYR A 60 7.72 12.95 -6.76
N PRO A 61 7.62 13.82 -5.73
CA PRO A 61 8.04 15.22 -5.84
C PRO A 61 9.54 15.41 -6.08
N ASN A 62 10.36 14.43 -5.73
CA ASN A 62 11.82 14.50 -5.86
C ASN A 62 12.35 13.69 -7.05
N ALA A 63 11.47 13.15 -7.90
CA ALA A 63 11.90 12.39 -9.07
C ALA A 63 12.56 13.32 -10.10
N VAL A 64 13.63 12.84 -10.72
CA VAL A 64 14.27 13.46 -11.88
C VAL A 64 14.52 12.34 -12.87
N PHE A 65 14.07 12.50 -14.10
CA PHE A 65 14.10 11.41 -15.05
C PHE A 65 14.18 11.87 -16.52
N PRO A 66 14.95 11.16 -17.37
CA PRO A 66 14.86 11.29 -18.81
C PRO A 66 13.51 10.77 -19.33
N VAL A 67 12.90 11.47 -20.27
CA VAL A 67 11.59 11.09 -20.82
C VAL A 67 11.68 9.85 -21.69
N ASP A 68 12.76 9.68 -22.44
CA ASP A 68 12.97 8.51 -23.30
C ASP A 68 13.10 7.24 -22.43
N ASP A 69 13.97 7.25 -21.41
CA ASP A 69 14.09 6.13 -20.45
C ASP A 69 12.76 5.79 -19.78
N PHE A 70 11.97 6.81 -19.40
CA PHE A 70 10.65 6.59 -18.82
C PHE A 70 9.70 5.88 -19.79
N PHE A 71 9.67 6.30 -21.06
CA PHE A 71 8.83 5.65 -22.06
C PHE A 71 9.32 4.25 -22.43
N ASP A 72 10.64 4.04 -22.50
CA ASP A 72 11.23 2.74 -22.79
C ASP A 72 10.91 1.73 -21.68
N CYS A 73 10.95 2.16 -20.41
CA CYS A 73 10.63 1.29 -19.28
C CYS A 73 9.13 1.09 -19.06
N PHE A 74 8.32 2.16 -19.20
CA PHE A 74 6.93 2.15 -18.69
C PHE A 74 5.87 2.43 -19.75
N GLY A 75 6.25 2.82 -20.98
CA GLY A 75 5.31 3.19 -22.03
C GLY A 75 4.31 2.08 -22.36
N GLY A 76 4.79 0.84 -22.48
CA GLY A 76 3.92 -0.33 -22.70
C GLY A 76 2.94 -0.54 -21.55
N SER A 77 3.44 -0.71 -20.33
CA SER A 77 2.62 -0.91 -19.13
C SER A 77 1.63 0.23 -18.88
N MET A 78 2.01 1.48 -19.17
CA MET A 78 1.10 2.63 -19.12
C MET A 78 -0.02 2.55 -20.16
N ALA A 79 0.29 2.11 -21.39
CA ALA A 79 -0.72 1.91 -22.43
C ALA A 79 -1.69 0.80 -22.06
N ASP A 80 -1.19 -0.29 -21.48
CA ASP A 80 -1.97 -1.44 -21.05
C ASP A 80 -3.00 -1.06 -19.98
N VAL A 81 -2.53 -0.40 -18.91
CA VAL A 81 -3.40 0.13 -17.85
C VAL A 81 -4.41 1.13 -18.44
N SER A 82 -3.97 2.00 -19.35
CA SER A 82 -4.80 3.05 -19.95
C SER A 82 -5.99 2.53 -20.77
N ARG A 83 -5.98 1.25 -21.18
CA ARG A 83 -7.13 0.62 -21.86
C ARG A 83 -8.37 0.56 -20.96
N THR A 84 -8.16 0.39 -19.66
CA THR A 84 -9.26 0.30 -18.68
C THR A 84 -9.32 1.54 -17.81
N TRP A 85 -8.19 1.97 -17.27
CA TRP A 85 -8.09 3.14 -16.40
C TRP A 85 -7.08 4.11 -16.99
N PRO A 86 -7.55 5.16 -17.69
CA PRO A 86 -6.67 6.13 -18.33
C PRO A 86 -5.60 6.65 -17.36
N VAL A 87 -4.33 6.46 -17.71
CA VAL A 87 -3.19 6.95 -16.94
C VAL A 87 -2.34 7.90 -17.78
N CYS A 88 -1.88 8.98 -17.17
CA CYS A 88 -0.90 9.88 -17.76
C CYS A 88 0.11 10.32 -16.72
N GLY A 89 1.34 10.56 -17.15
CA GLY A 89 2.40 11.12 -16.33
C GLY A 89 2.46 12.62 -16.50
N PHE A 90 2.77 13.35 -15.44
CA PHE A 90 3.12 14.76 -15.48
C PHE A 90 4.50 14.96 -14.90
N GLY A 91 5.25 15.88 -15.49
CA GLY A 91 6.52 16.35 -14.96
C GLY A 91 6.73 17.82 -15.30
N VAL A 92 7.73 18.42 -14.69
CA VAL A 92 8.11 19.82 -14.88
C VAL A 92 9.46 19.88 -15.59
N ALA A 93 9.49 20.52 -16.75
CA ALA A 93 10.69 20.77 -17.53
C ALA A 93 11.51 21.94 -16.94
N ASP A 94 12.74 22.11 -17.41
CA ASP A 94 13.68 23.16 -16.97
C ASP A 94 13.13 24.59 -17.14
N ASN A 95 12.36 24.80 -18.20
CA ASN A 95 11.64 26.03 -18.52
C ASN A 95 10.40 26.25 -17.63
N GLN A 96 10.21 25.43 -16.59
CA GLN A 96 9.08 25.42 -15.65
C GLN A 96 7.74 25.03 -16.26
N GLU A 97 7.75 24.51 -17.48
CA GLU A 97 6.55 24.04 -18.14
C GLU A 97 6.14 22.65 -17.62
N THR A 98 4.85 22.46 -17.40
CA THR A 98 4.30 21.13 -17.14
C THR A 98 4.17 20.37 -18.45
N VAL A 99 4.84 19.22 -18.53
CA VAL A 99 4.74 18.27 -19.63
C VAL A 99 3.86 17.10 -19.21
N CYS A 100 3.00 16.66 -20.11
CA CYS A 100 2.09 15.54 -19.95
C CYS A 100 2.56 14.40 -20.86
N LEU A 101 2.80 13.24 -20.28
CA LEU A 101 3.23 12.01 -20.95
C LEU A 101 2.04 11.06 -21.03
N THR A 102 1.73 10.62 -22.23
CA THR A 102 0.65 9.64 -22.46
C THR A 102 1.18 8.49 -23.28
N ALA A 103 0.73 7.29 -22.93
CA ALA A 103 0.95 6.09 -23.74
C ALA A 103 -0.40 5.47 -24.04
N GLY A 104 -0.56 4.96 -25.25
CA GLY A 104 -1.78 4.30 -25.68
C GLY A 104 -1.52 3.43 -26.89
N GLN A 105 -2.45 2.53 -27.18
CA GLN A 105 -2.33 1.62 -28.31
C GLN A 105 -3.32 1.98 -29.41
N ASP A 106 -2.85 1.95 -30.64
CA ASP A 106 -3.65 2.12 -31.86
C ASP A 106 -3.36 0.95 -32.81
N GLY A 107 -4.27 -0.02 -32.86
CA GLY A 107 -4.01 -1.31 -33.51
C GLY A 107 -2.83 -2.03 -32.85
N ASP A 108 -1.83 -2.42 -33.65
CA ASP A 108 -0.62 -3.11 -33.18
C ASP A 108 0.53 -2.12 -32.86
N ALA A 109 0.23 -0.82 -32.83
CA ALA A 109 1.23 0.21 -32.61
C ALA A 109 1.07 0.84 -31.22
N LEU A 110 2.16 0.91 -30.47
CA LEU A 110 2.26 1.67 -29.24
C LEU A 110 2.58 3.13 -29.57
N LYS A 111 1.72 4.05 -29.15
CA LYS A 111 1.89 5.49 -29.31
C LYS A 111 2.31 6.12 -28.00
N LEU A 112 3.45 6.79 -28.04
CA LEU A 112 4.06 7.50 -26.92
C LEU A 112 4.06 8.97 -27.27
N VAL A 113 3.46 9.81 -26.43
CA VAL A 113 3.22 11.22 -26.78
C VAL A 113 3.58 12.12 -25.60
N GLN A 114 4.34 13.17 -25.91
CA GLN A 114 4.53 14.30 -25.02
C GLN A 114 3.58 15.43 -25.41
N HIS A 115 2.97 16.05 -24.41
CA HIS A 115 2.13 17.23 -24.56
C HIS A 115 2.63 18.36 -23.66
N SER A 116 2.74 19.57 -24.20
CA SER A 116 3.14 20.77 -23.46
C SER A 116 2.31 21.98 -23.91
N LEU A 117 2.30 23.08 -23.16
CA LEU A 117 1.58 24.31 -23.55
C LEU A 117 2.20 24.98 -24.78
N SER A 118 3.53 24.93 -24.87
CA SER A 118 4.36 25.54 -25.89
C SER A 118 4.48 24.69 -27.16
N GLY A 119 4.13 23.39 -27.07
CA GLY A 119 4.38 22.43 -28.15
C GLY A 119 5.85 22.05 -28.31
N LYS A 120 6.70 22.39 -27.33
CA LYS A 120 8.10 21.94 -27.29
C LYS A 120 8.24 20.69 -26.43
N SER A 121 9.07 19.76 -26.88
CA SER A 121 9.44 18.57 -26.12
C SER A 121 10.46 18.90 -25.04
N ALA A 122 10.52 18.04 -24.02
CA ALA A 122 11.54 18.07 -23.00
C ALA A 122 12.26 16.72 -22.97
N GLU A 123 13.58 16.75 -22.76
CA GLU A 123 14.40 15.54 -22.64
C GLU A 123 14.39 14.99 -21.20
N VAL A 124 14.36 15.89 -20.21
CA VAL A 124 14.39 15.56 -18.78
C VAL A 124 13.28 16.30 -18.05
N LEU A 125 12.59 15.60 -17.15
CA LEU A 125 11.56 16.16 -16.29
C LEU A 125 11.92 15.98 -14.81
N THR A 126 11.37 16.88 -14.00
CA THR A 126 11.41 16.83 -12.54
C THR A 126 9.99 16.66 -11.98
N SER A 127 9.86 16.11 -10.77
CA SER A 127 8.58 15.90 -10.09
C SER A 127 7.57 15.06 -10.90
N LEU A 128 7.68 13.73 -10.84
CA LEU A 128 6.70 12.85 -11.50
C LEU A 128 5.36 12.88 -10.74
N CYS A 129 4.25 13.00 -11.46
CA CYS A 129 2.91 12.77 -10.94
C CYS A 129 2.12 11.93 -11.94
N LEU A 130 1.73 10.72 -11.55
CA LEU A 130 0.81 9.91 -12.34
C LEU A 130 -0.62 10.30 -11.98
N GLN A 131 -1.41 10.63 -13.00
CA GLN A 131 -2.85 10.84 -12.88
C GLN A 131 -3.57 9.61 -13.42
N LEU A 132 -4.38 8.98 -12.57
CA LEU A 132 -5.19 7.82 -12.90
C LEU A 132 -6.67 8.19 -12.86
N ASP A 133 -7.42 7.89 -13.92
CA ASP A 133 -8.86 7.99 -13.95
C ASP A 133 -9.49 6.61 -13.67
N GLY A 134 -10.11 6.46 -12.50
CA GLY A 134 -10.79 5.23 -12.10
C GLY A 134 -12.08 4.94 -12.88
N THR A 135 -12.45 5.80 -13.85
CA THR A 135 -13.66 5.76 -14.71
C THR A 135 -14.98 5.98 -13.97
N THR A 136 -15.11 5.43 -12.78
CA THR A 136 -16.21 5.62 -11.82
C THR A 136 -15.68 6.14 -10.49
N LYS A 137 -16.55 6.77 -9.69
CA LYS A 137 -16.17 7.21 -8.34
C LYS A 137 -15.87 6.04 -7.41
N GLU A 138 -16.66 4.96 -7.51
CA GLU A 138 -16.50 3.77 -6.67
C GLU A 138 -15.16 3.08 -6.92
N THR A 139 -14.80 2.86 -8.19
CA THR A 139 -13.50 2.29 -8.57
C THR A 139 -12.36 3.18 -8.08
N ALA A 140 -12.48 4.51 -8.23
CA ALA A 140 -11.47 5.43 -7.75
C ALA A 140 -11.32 5.42 -6.21
N GLU A 141 -12.41 5.16 -5.47
CA GLU A 141 -12.38 5.02 -4.02
C GLU A 141 -11.70 3.72 -3.58
N ARG A 142 -12.06 2.59 -4.19
CA ARG A 142 -11.43 1.27 -3.93
C ARG A 142 -9.94 1.29 -4.26
N LEU A 143 -9.56 1.83 -5.42
CA LEU A 143 -8.15 2.05 -5.78
C LEU A 143 -7.45 2.99 -4.81
N GLY A 144 -8.13 4.07 -4.40
CA GLY A 144 -7.57 5.01 -3.43
C GLY A 144 -7.25 4.36 -2.09
N ARG A 145 -8.14 3.51 -1.58
CA ARG A 145 -7.91 2.73 -0.35
C ARG A 145 -6.74 1.75 -0.53
N LEU A 146 -6.72 0.98 -1.61
CA LEU A 146 -5.63 0.05 -1.93
C LEU A 146 -4.28 0.75 -1.98
N LEU A 147 -4.15 1.80 -2.78
CA LEU A 147 -2.87 2.48 -3.03
C LEU A 147 -2.39 3.28 -1.82
N THR A 148 -3.32 3.83 -1.02
CA THR A 148 -2.97 4.54 0.23
C THR A 148 -2.60 3.55 1.35
N GLY A 149 -3.25 2.39 1.41
CA GLY A 149 -2.96 1.33 2.38
C GLY A 149 -1.75 0.48 2.03
N MET A 150 -1.14 0.69 0.86
CA MET A 150 -0.01 -0.10 0.36
C MET A 150 1.27 0.19 1.14
N LYS A 151 1.87 -0.87 1.67
CA LYS A 151 3.25 -0.87 2.16
C LYS A 151 4.18 -1.16 0.99
N TRP A 152 4.53 -0.12 0.25
CA TRP A 152 5.26 -0.21 -1.01
C TRP A 152 6.58 -0.99 -0.95
N GLN A 153 7.26 -1.06 0.20
CA GLN A 153 8.51 -1.81 0.36
C GLN A 153 8.34 -3.33 0.19
N ILE A 154 7.13 -3.84 0.44
CA ILE A 154 6.81 -5.26 0.37
C ILE A 154 5.66 -5.55 -0.61
N GLY A 155 5.07 -4.52 -1.23
CA GLY A 155 3.99 -4.67 -2.19
C GLY A 155 2.68 -5.24 -1.62
N ILE A 156 2.43 -5.05 -0.31
CA ILE A 156 1.21 -5.52 0.37
C ILE A 156 0.44 -4.38 1.00
N ALA A 157 -0.88 -4.38 0.82
CA ALA A 157 -1.81 -3.52 1.52
C ALA A 157 -2.69 -4.33 2.48
N ALA A 158 -2.87 -3.82 3.71
CA ALA A 158 -3.92 -4.27 4.62
C ALA A 158 -5.16 -3.38 4.46
N LEU A 159 -6.32 -3.98 4.23
CA LEU A 159 -7.60 -3.30 3.98
C LEU A 159 -8.73 -3.86 4.84
N ASN A 160 -9.86 -3.16 4.85
CA ASN A 160 -11.07 -3.68 5.48
C ASN A 160 -11.72 -4.75 4.59
N TRP A 161 -12.44 -5.69 5.20
CA TRP A 161 -13.15 -6.75 4.47
C TRP A 161 -14.14 -6.25 3.40
N GLU A 162 -14.61 -5.00 3.50
CA GLU A 162 -15.44 -4.36 2.46
C GLU A 162 -14.74 -4.24 1.10
N ASP A 163 -13.39 -4.27 1.08
CA ASP A 163 -12.58 -4.20 -0.14
C ASP A 163 -12.18 -5.59 -0.68
N GLU A 164 -12.56 -6.69 -0.01
CA GLU A 164 -12.14 -8.04 -0.38
C GLU A 164 -12.61 -8.43 -1.80
N ASP A 165 -13.86 -8.13 -2.14
CA ASP A 165 -14.42 -8.45 -3.46
C ASP A 165 -13.64 -7.74 -4.57
N PHE A 166 -13.24 -6.48 -4.34
CA PHE A 166 -12.38 -5.76 -5.28
C PHE A 166 -11.02 -6.44 -5.45
N LEU A 167 -10.39 -6.87 -4.34
CA LEU A 167 -9.12 -7.60 -4.41
C LEU A 167 -9.25 -8.92 -5.17
N LYS A 168 -10.35 -9.65 -5.01
CA LYS A 168 -10.62 -10.89 -5.74
C LYS A 168 -10.86 -10.65 -7.22
N GLU A 169 -11.69 -9.66 -7.56
CA GLU A 169 -11.94 -9.23 -8.95
C GLU A 169 -10.64 -8.88 -9.67
N GLN A 170 -9.74 -8.18 -8.97
CA GLN A 170 -8.44 -7.81 -9.50
C GLN A 170 -7.37 -8.89 -9.32
N LYS A 171 -7.67 -10.09 -8.77
CA LYS A 171 -6.68 -11.15 -8.51
C LYS A 171 -5.46 -10.66 -7.71
N LEU A 172 -5.73 -9.80 -6.73
CA LEU A 172 -4.75 -9.25 -5.78
C LEU A 172 -4.93 -9.82 -4.37
N ALA A 173 -6.02 -10.54 -4.10
CA ALA A 173 -6.31 -11.05 -2.77
C ALA A 173 -5.27 -12.06 -2.29
N VAL A 174 -4.65 -11.76 -1.14
CA VAL A 174 -3.72 -12.66 -0.46
C VAL A 174 -4.48 -13.81 0.18
N THR A 175 -3.98 -15.02 -0.05
CA THR A 175 -4.55 -16.27 0.45
C THR A 175 -4.17 -16.52 1.92
N GLY A 176 -5.02 -17.27 2.65
CA GLY A 176 -4.73 -17.66 4.04
C GLY A 176 -5.09 -16.62 5.12
N ALA A 177 -5.50 -15.42 4.75
CA ALA A 177 -5.88 -14.35 5.70
C ALA A 177 -7.37 -14.35 6.11
N SER A 178 -8.15 -15.39 5.78
CA SER A 178 -9.63 -15.42 5.95
C SER A 178 -10.15 -15.33 7.40
N ARG A 179 -9.27 -15.45 8.39
CA ARG A 179 -9.58 -15.27 9.84
C ARG A 179 -9.02 -13.97 10.41
N GLY A 180 -8.51 -13.09 9.56
CA GLY A 180 -7.94 -11.82 9.96
C GLY A 180 -8.97 -10.75 10.29
N ARG A 181 -8.52 -9.72 11.01
CA ARG A 181 -9.31 -8.50 11.20
C ARG A 181 -9.41 -7.70 9.90
N PHE A 182 -8.40 -7.87 9.05
CA PHE A 182 -8.22 -7.21 7.76
C PHE A 182 -8.13 -8.25 6.64
N CYS A 183 -8.43 -7.83 5.41
CA CYS A 183 -8.03 -8.55 4.22
C CYS A 183 -6.74 -7.93 3.66
N TYR A 184 -5.97 -8.71 2.90
CA TYR A 184 -4.67 -8.29 2.40
C TYR A 184 -4.63 -8.41 0.88
N GLY A 185 -3.96 -7.45 0.23
CA GLY A 185 -3.86 -7.38 -1.22
C GLY A 185 -2.44 -7.07 -1.70
N GLY A 186 -1.98 -7.74 -2.74
CA GLY A 186 -0.66 -7.53 -3.36
C GLY A 186 -0.53 -8.26 -4.69
N LEU A 187 0.58 -8.06 -5.40
CA LEU A 187 0.87 -8.84 -6.62
C LEU A 187 1.06 -10.32 -6.29
N GLU A 188 1.78 -10.60 -5.19
CA GLU A 188 2.02 -11.94 -4.70
C GLU A 188 0.93 -12.37 -3.73
N THR A 189 0.06 -13.25 -4.21
CA THR A 189 -1.12 -13.73 -3.48
C THR A 189 -0.77 -14.76 -2.40
N GLN A 190 0.48 -15.21 -2.34
CA GLN A 190 1.05 -16.06 -1.29
C GLN A 190 2.06 -15.27 -0.47
N ALA A 191 1.59 -14.26 0.25
CA ALA A 191 2.44 -13.44 1.10
C ALA A 191 2.83 -14.16 2.42
N ALA A 192 4.02 -13.85 2.91
CA ALA A 192 4.44 -14.28 4.24
C ALA A 192 3.65 -13.54 5.33
N ALA A 193 3.35 -14.23 6.44
CA ALA A 193 2.66 -13.65 7.59
C ALA A 193 3.37 -12.39 8.14
N GLY A 194 4.70 -12.38 8.14
CA GLY A 194 5.50 -11.24 8.56
C GLY A 194 5.29 -10.00 7.68
N ASP A 195 5.12 -10.17 6.37
CA ASP A 195 4.87 -9.07 5.45
C ASP A 195 3.45 -8.50 5.65
N CYS A 196 2.46 -9.38 5.84
CA CYS A 196 1.11 -8.96 6.22
C CYS A 196 1.13 -8.12 7.52
N LEU A 197 1.85 -8.56 8.55
CA LEU A 197 2.02 -7.76 9.77
C LEU A 197 2.74 -6.43 9.54
N TYR A 198 3.79 -6.43 8.72
CA TYR A 198 4.56 -5.22 8.43
C TYR A 198 3.75 -4.20 7.62
N SER A 199 2.72 -4.64 6.89
CA SER A 199 1.78 -3.77 6.18
C SER A 199 0.80 -3.03 7.10
N LEU A 200 0.65 -3.46 8.36
CA LEU A 200 -0.21 -2.79 9.33
C LEU A 200 0.41 -1.47 9.80
N ASP A 201 -0.34 -0.39 9.60
CA ASP A 201 -0.03 0.93 10.18
C ASP A 201 -0.54 1.03 11.63
N PHE A 202 -0.13 2.11 12.30
CA PHE A 202 -0.46 2.35 13.70
C PHE A 202 -1.98 2.24 14.00
N PRO A 203 -2.90 2.86 13.22
CA PRO A 203 -4.34 2.70 13.46
C PRO A 203 -4.83 1.26 13.39
N LYS A 204 -4.29 0.44 12.48
CA LYS A 204 -4.69 -0.97 12.36
C LYS A 204 -4.16 -1.82 13.52
N LYS A 205 -2.92 -1.56 13.98
CA LYS A 205 -2.37 -2.22 15.18
C LYS A 205 -3.19 -1.87 16.43
N LEU A 206 -3.53 -0.60 16.59
CA LEU A 206 -4.42 -0.13 17.66
C LEU A 206 -5.79 -0.84 17.58
N ALA A 207 -6.38 -0.96 16.40
CA ALA A 207 -7.65 -1.64 16.22
C ALA A 207 -7.59 -3.13 16.60
N LEU A 208 -6.48 -3.83 16.32
CA LEU A 208 -6.25 -5.21 16.76
C LEU A 208 -6.23 -5.30 18.29
N TRP A 209 -5.45 -4.43 18.95
CA TRP A 209 -5.39 -4.40 20.41
C TRP A 209 -6.73 -4.09 21.05
N LEU A 210 -7.48 -3.12 20.52
CA LEU A 210 -8.81 -2.81 21.01
C LEU A 210 -9.77 -3.99 20.85
N SER A 211 -9.76 -4.69 19.71
CA SER A 211 -10.57 -5.89 19.51
C SER A 211 -10.26 -6.99 20.52
N PHE A 212 -8.98 -7.18 20.87
CA PHE A 212 -8.58 -8.16 21.88
C PHE A 212 -8.93 -7.70 23.31
N LEU A 213 -8.50 -6.52 23.72
CA LEU A 213 -8.63 -6.03 25.10
C LEU A 213 -10.08 -5.74 25.49
N LYS A 214 -10.92 -5.30 24.54
CA LYS A 214 -12.33 -4.96 24.79
C LYS A 214 -13.25 -6.16 24.61
N ASP A 215 -13.09 -6.88 23.49
CA ASP A 215 -14.06 -7.87 23.03
C ASP A 215 -13.55 -9.32 23.20
N GLY A 216 -12.28 -9.50 23.58
CA GLY A 216 -11.63 -10.81 23.64
C GLY A 216 -11.40 -11.43 22.26
N PHE A 217 -11.61 -10.68 21.18
CA PHE A 217 -11.50 -11.17 19.81
C PHE A 217 -10.02 -11.31 19.41
N GLN A 218 -9.67 -12.49 18.90
CA GLN A 218 -8.29 -12.84 18.56
C GLN A 218 -8.21 -13.26 17.10
N PRO A 219 -8.03 -12.29 16.20
CA PRO A 219 -7.82 -12.57 14.79
C PRO A 219 -6.42 -13.16 14.55
N ILE A 220 -6.23 -13.77 13.37
CA ILE A 220 -5.02 -14.52 13.01
C ILE A 220 -3.73 -13.67 13.09
N GLU A 221 -3.83 -12.34 12.98
CA GLU A 221 -2.70 -11.42 13.14
C GLU A 221 -1.99 -11.60 14.49
N PHE A 222 -2.69 -12.02 15.54
CA PHE A 222 -2.03 -12.30 16.82
C PHE A 222 -1.23 -13.59 16.82
N GLU A 223 -1.61 -14.60 16.03
CA GLU A 223 -0.79 -15.81 15.81
C GLU A 223 0.50 -15.41 15.10
N TRP A 224 0.38 -14.67 13.99
CA TRP A 224 1.52 -14.14 13.26
C TRP A 224 2.44 -13.29 14.15
N LEU A 225 1.86 -12.46 15.01
CA LEU A 225 2.62 -11.57 15.91
C LEU A 225 3.38 -12.36 16.96
N ALA A 226 2.72 -13.35 17.58
CA ALA A 226 3.34 -14.20 18.59
C ALA A 226 4.51 -15.00 18.00
N ASP A 227 4.32 -15.55 16.80
CA ASP A 227 5.36 -16.31 16.09
C ASP A 227 6.53 -15.39 15.72
N SER A 228 6.27 -14.21 15.16
CA SER A 228 7.31 -13.23 14.81
C SER A 228 8.11 -12.74 16.03
N ILE A 229 7.45 -12.61 17.20
CA ILE A 229 8.12 -12.29 18.45
C ILE A 229 8.98 -13.47 18.95
N GLY A 230 8.44 -14.68 18.88
CA GLY A 230 9.13 -15.91 19.31
C GLY A 230 10.38 -16.21 18.47
N GLU A 231 10.31 -15.94 17.17
CA GLU A 231 11.40 -16.12 16.22
C GLU A 231 12.36 -14.91 16.15
N ASN A 232 12.07 -13.84 16.88
CA ASN A 232 12.84 -12.58 16.86
C ASN A 232 12.95 -11.96 15.45
N THR A 233 11.87 -12.05 14.68
CA THR A 233 11.74 -11.52 13.30
C THR A 233 10.78 -10.33 13.22
N LEU A 234 10.13 -9.95 14.33
CA LEU A 234 9.17 -8.84 14.36
C LEU A 234 9.79 -7.50 13.94
N LEU A 235 9.29 -6.97 12.82
CA LEU A 235 9.60 -5.62 12.35
C LEU A 235 8.74 -4.56 13.06
N ASN A 236 9.26 -3.34 13.19
CA ASN A 236 8.57 -2.19 13.80
C ASN A 236 7.97 -2.48 15.18
N ARG A 237 8.69 -3.24 16.02
CA ARG A 237 8.27 -3.58 17.38
C ARG A 237 7.82 -2.38 18.21
N LEU A 238 8.52 -1.25 18.12
CA LEU A 238 8.15 -0.04 18.85
C LEU A 238 6.72 0.44 18.52
N GLU A 239 6.29 0.33 17.27
CA GLU A 239 4.94 0.75 16.87
C GLU A 239 3.86 -0.20 17.44
N TRP A 240 4.20 -1.48 17.61
CA TRP A 240 3.35 -2.45 18.32
C TRP A 240 3.23 -2.13 19.81
N GLU A 241 4.33 -1.72 20.45
CA GLU A 241 4.33 -1.31 21.85
C GLU A 241 3.52 -0.02 22.05
N LEU A 242 3.73 1.01 21.21
CA LEU A 242 3.01 2.28 21.30
C LEU A 242 1.50 2.12 21.03
N SER A 243 1.12 1.28 20.07
CA SER A 243 -0.30 1.02 19.80
C SER A 243 -0.99 0.20 20.89
N LEU A 244 -0.24 -0.66 21.59
CA LEU A 244 -0.73 -1.37 22.77
C LEU A 244 -0.96 -0.41 23.94
N GLU A 245 0.01 0.47 24.23
CA GLU A 245 -0.11 1.48 25.28
C GLU A 245 -1.30 2.42 25.04
N GLU A 246 -1.48 2.88 23.80
CA GLU A 246 -2.64 3.69 23.40
C GLU A 246 -3.97 2.93 23.62
N ALA A 247 -4.04 1.64 23.24
CA ALA A 247 -5.23 0.83 23.46
C ALA A 247 -5.54 0.66 24.96
N MET A 248 -4.50 0.48 25.76
CA MET A 248 -4.58 0.32 27.21
C MET A 248 -5.06 1.61 27.87
N ASP A 249 -4.52 2.77 27.49
CA ASP A 249 -4.93 4.08 28.00
C ASP A 249 -6.42 4.35 27.69
N GLN A 250 -6.84 4.13 26.43
CA GLN A 250 -8.24 4.31 26.01
C GLN A 250 -9.22 3.44 26.80
N LEU A 251 -8.79 2.25 27.23
CA LEU A 251 -9.61 1.31 27.98
C LEU A 251 -9.38 1.38 29.51
N GLY A 252 -8.53 2.29 29.99
CA GLY A 252 -8.23 2.49 31.41
C GLY A 252 -7.41 1.37 32.05
N PHE A 253 -6.68 0.58 31.27
CA PHE A 253 -5.78 -0.44 31.79
C PHE A 253 -4.59 0.21 32.50
N ARG A 254 -4.06 -0.46 33.53
CA ARG A 254 -2.91 0.02 34.30
C ARG A 254 -1.91 -1.08 34.57
N THR A 255 -0.63 -0.76 34.39
CA THR A 255 0.50 -1.62 34.75
C THR A 255 1.10 -1.15 36.07
N LEU A 256 1.48 -2.10 36.93
CA LEU A 256 2.30 -1.84 38.11
C LEU A 256 3.58 -2.65 37.99
N ASN A 257 4.71 -1.94 37.92
CA ASN A 257 6.03 -2.53 37.99
C ASN A 257 6.53 -2.47 39.44
N ARG A 258 6.72 -3.64 40.07
CA ARG A 258 7.36 -3.79 41.38
C ARG A 258 8.65 -4.59 41.22
N GLU A 259 9.59 -4.43 42.15
CA GLU A 259 10.95 -5.03 42.11
C GLU A 259 11.03 -6.50 41.67
N LYS A 260 9.98 -7.32 41.89
CA LYS A 260 9.94 -8.75 41.55
C LYS A 260 8.62 -9.21 40.92
N SER A 261 7.74 -8.29 40.55
CA SER A 261 6.42 -8.65 40.01
C SER A 261 5.87 -7.55 39.14
N PHE A 262 5.24 -7.95 38.04
CA PHE A 262 4.43 -7.07 37.22
C PHE A 262 2.96 -7.43 37.39
N GLU A 263 2.11 -6.43 37.50
CA GLU A 263 0.67 -6.61 37.61
C GLU A 263 -0.02 -5.76 36.54
N LEU A 264 -0.97 -6.36 35.83
CA LEU A 264 -1.82 -5.67 34.87
C LEU A 264 -3.25 -5.67 35.41
N PHE A 265 -3.93 -4.53 35.33
CA PHE A 265 -5.33 -4.40 35.73
C PHE A 265 -6.14 -3.82 34.58
N ASP A 266 -7.37 -4.30 34.42
CA ASP A 266 -8.34 -3.74 33.47
C ASP A 266 -8.89 -2.38 33.94
N GLY A 267 -9.66 -1.70 33.09
CA GLY A 267 -10.33 -0.44 33.43
C GLY A 267 -11.38 -0.52 34.54
N LYS A 268 -11.75 -1.73 34.99
CA LYS A 268 -12.63 -1.96 36.15
C LYS A 268 -11.83 -2.20 37.43
N GLY A 269 -10.50 -2.21 37.36
CA GLY A 269 -9.61 -2.47 38.47
C GLY A 269 -9.40 -3.96 38.79
N ASN A 270 -9.89 -4.87 37.96
CA ASN A 270 -9.66 -6.30 38.12
C ASN A 270 -8.23 -6.63 37.70
N LYS A 271 -7.54 -7.43 38.53
CA LYS A 271 -6.21 -7.93 38.19
C LYS A 271 -6.31 -9.01 37.11
N LEU A 272 -5.58 -8.84 36.03
CA LEU A 272 -5.45 -9.81 34.95
C LEU A 272 -4.25 -10.71 35.22
N TYR A 273 -4.48 -12.02 35.11
CA TYR A 273 -3.45 -13.03 35.33
C TYR A 273 -3.10 -13.67 33.99
N TYR A 274 -1.97 -13.26 33.44
CA TYR A 274 -1.36 -13.92 32.28
C TYR A 274 -0.21 -14.79 32.80
N GLY A 275 -0.44 -16.10 32.85
CA GLY A 275 0.57 -17.06 33.32
C GLY A 275 1.66 -17.31 32.26
N ALA A 276 2.76 -17.96 32.63
CA ALA A 276 3.79 -18.39 31.67
C ALA A 276 3.21 -19.34 30.58
N ASP A 277 2.12 -20.04 30.90
CA ASP A 277 1.37 -20.93 30.01
C ASP A 277 0.26 -20.20 29.21
N CYS A 278 0.43 -18.90 28.90
CA CYS A 278 -0.53 -18.10 28.11
C CYS A 278 -1.07 -18.92 26.94
N ARG A 279 -2.36 -19.23 26.96
CA ARG A 279 -2.95 -20.20 26.01
C ARG A 279 -3.19 -19.60 24.64
N SER A 280 -3.26 -18.27 24.57
CA SER A 280 -3.64 -17.57 23.36
C SER A 280 -2.49 -16.72 22.81
N ALA A 281 -2.46 -16.55 21.48
CA ALA A 281 -1.39 -15.81 20.82
C ALA A 281 -1.39 -14.31 21.17
N ALA A 282 -2.57 -13.73 21.38
CA ALA A 282 -2.70 -12.33 21.79
C ALA A 282 -2.16 -12.10 23.21
N GLU A 283 -2.44 -13.00 24.15
CA GLU A 283 -1.90 -12.95 25.52
C GLU A 283 -0.37 -13.06 25.53
N ARG A 284 0.16 -14.04 24.78
CA ARG A 284 1.62 -14.22 24.61
C ARG A 284 2.27 -12.94 24.07
N SER A 285 1.69 -12.35 23.03
CA SER A 285 2.18 -11.11 22.42
C SER A 285 2.13 -9.94 23.40
N LEU A 286 1.00 -9.75 24.09
CA LEU A 286 0.81 -8.68 25.08
C LEU A 286 1.86 -8.77 26.20
N VAL A 287 2.00 -9.94 26.82
CA VAL A 287 2.98 -10.15 27.90
C VAL A 287 4.38 -9.86 27.39
N LYS A 288 4.71 -10.30 26.18
CA LYS A 288 6.07 -10.16 25.64
C LYS A 288 6.42 -8.74 25.19
N LEU A 289 5.42 -7.94 24.82
CA LEU A 289 5.59 -6.53 24.50
C LEU A 289 5.72 -5.69 25.78
N LEU A 290 4.88 -5.92 26.79
CA LEU A 290 4.95 -5.21 28.07
C LEU A 290 6.20 -5.61 28.89
N PHE A 291 6.63 -6.86 28.77
CA PHE A 291 7.73 -7.43 29.57
C PHE A 291 8.75 -8.13 28.66
N PRO A 292 9.62 -7.37 27.97
CA PRO A 292 10.55 -7.92 26.97
C PRO A 292 11.64 -8.83 27.55
N LEU A 293 11.96 -8.70 28.84
CA LEU A 293 13.02 -9.45 29.49
C LEU A 293 12.68 -10.95 29.57
N ASN A 294 13.50 -11.78 28.93
CA ASN A 294 13.55 -13.21 29.22
C ASN A 294 14.17 -13.38 30.61
N TYR A 295 13.48 -14.04 31.54
CA TYR A 295 14.20 -14.67 32.66
C TYR A 295 15.08 -15.77 32.03
N GLN A 296 16.39 -15.56 32.03
CA GLN A 296 17.37 -16.64 31.84
C GLN A 296 17.45 -17.49 33.10
#